data_AF-A0A7X9EF93-F1
#
_entry.id   AF-A0A7X9EF93-F1
#
_cell.length_a   1.000
_cell.length_b   1.000
_cell.length_c   1.000
_cell.angle_alpha   90.00
_cell.angle_beta   90.00
_cell.angle_gamma   90.00
#
_symmetry.space_group_name_H-M   'P 1'
#
loop_
_entity.id
_entity.type
_entity.pdbx_description
1 polymer ?
#
loop_
_entity_poly.entity_id
_entity_poly.type
_entity_poly.pdbx_seq_one_letter_code
_entity_poly.pdbx_strand_id
1 'polypeptide(L)'
;MAGRFVLFTLAFTLLLGSYNYIQNYVYYRNPAGTGDTAIISGYQGFTDFSKKLAYNSTRLGVQFISCEGLPLPFENTCLQVKKSVLGKIFATATFNIEANKYMLEPGCRSLCYSLSNDYPLNEESAWYGILSWILIIPGCIMAIVKSIQEKKKIPLLIILTSLIYFLIIAVFKSGWDPYQGRYLILSVALVTPFSGFLLTDQKPWQRASTTLFSVLSIFILVYTILANDSKPLVNRQSIWQIELWGKDHSSVVQKVAYKIEPWFKEDRTVFDYSFSELQTYFANNMASPVELVNQTVPINGKMGIVAEKGIFMDYLFFGENFTRGVYDLPNYSDTKYLNRSIQANGIKYLLVSPGLQFKAPKGFNLVNSLNGWSIYGLN
;
A
#
# COMPACT_ATOMS: atom_id res chain seq x y z
N MET A 1 -27.39 -30.73 -5.34
CA MET A 1 -27.17 -29.49 -4.56
C MET A 1 -25.85 -28.80 -4.93
N ALA A 2 -24.72 -29.52 -4.99
CA ALA A 2 -23.42 -28.99 -5.41
C ALA A 2 -23.40 -28.32 -6.81
N GLY A 3 -24.08 -28.92 -7.81
CA GLY A 3 -24.11 -28.37 -9.18
C GLY A 3 -24.78 -26.99 -9.29
N ARG A 4 -25.84 -26.74 -8.51
CA ARG A 4 -26.49 -25.41 -8.47
C ARG A 4 -25.58 -24.38 -7.82
N PHE A 5 -24.86 -24.76 -6.77
CA PHE A 5 -23.93 -23.87 -6.08
C PHE A 5 -22.76 -23.47 -6.99
N VAL A 6 -22.16 -24.43 -7.70
CA VAL A 6 -21.12 -24.15 -8.71
C VAL A 6 -21.66 -23.21 -9.79
N LEU A 7 -22.87 -23.46 -10.31
CA LEU A 7 -23.47 -22.62 -11.34
C LEU A 7 -23.71 -21.19 -10.86
N PHE A 8 -24.22 -21.01 -9.63
CA PHE A 8 -24.39 -19.68 -9.03
C PHE A 8 -23.06 -19.00 -8.80
N THR A 9 -22.05 -19.68 -8.24
CA THR A 9 -20.72 -19.10 -8.06
C THR A 9 -20.12 -18.66 -9.40
N LEU A 10 -20.26 -19.47 -10.45
CA LEU A 10 -19.75 -19.15 -11.79
C LEU A 10 -20.50 -17.95 -12.39
N ALA A 11 -21.83 -17.92 -12.26
CA ALA A 11 -22.66 -16.81 -12.72
C ALA A 11 -22.33 -15.51 -11.98
N PHE A 12 -22.21 -15.52 -10.65
CA PHE A 12 -21.84 -14.33 -9.87
C PHE A 12 -20.40 -13.89 -10.13
N THR A 13 -19.47 -14.83 -10.30
CA THR A 13 -18.07 -14.51 -10.66
C THR A 13 -18.00 -13.84 -12.03
N LEU A 14 -18.76 -14.32 -13.01
CA LEU A 14 -18.84 -13.69 -14.33
C LEU A 14 -19.55 -12.33 -14.27
N LEU A 15 -20.69 -12.23 -13.58
CA LEU A 15 -21.46 -10.98 -13.53
C LEU A 15 -20.75 -9.87 -12.75
N LEU A 16 -20.19 -10.18 -11.58
CA LEU A 16 -19.54 -9.20 -10.71
C LEU A 16 -18.06 -9.00 -11.07
N GLY A 17 -17.38 -10.07 -11.49
CA GLY A 17 -15.96 -10.02 -11.83
C GLY A 17 -15.67 -9.47 -13.23
N SER A 18 -16.65 -9.46 -14.15
CA SER A 18 -16.44 -8.95 -15.52
C SER A 18 -16.51 -7.44 -15.65
N TYR A 19 -17.02 -6.71 -14.65
CA TYR A 19 -17.27 -5.26 -14.75
C TYR A 19 -16.03 -4.49 -15.24
N ASN A 20 -14.87 -4.69 -14.59
CA ASN A 20 -13.63 -4.01 -14.99
C ASN A 20 -13.17 -4.41 -16.40
N TYR A 21 -13.35 -5.67 -16.80
CA TYR A 21 -12.99 -6.13 -18.14
C TYR A 21 -13.92 -5.55 -19.22
N ILE A 22 -15.22 -5.42 -18.92
CA ILE A 22 -16.19 -4.77 -19.80
C ILE A 22 -15.89 -3.28 -19.91
N GLN A 23 -15.68 -2.59 -18.78
CA GLN A 23 -15.29 -1.19 -18.76
C GLN A 23 -14.01 -0.98 -19.58
N ASN A 24 -12.99 -1.80 -19.36
CA ASN A 24 -11.75 -1.73 -20.13
C ASN A 24 -11.99 -1.94 -21.63
N TYR A 25 -12.85 -2.89 -22.00
CA TYR A 25 -13.19 -3.12 -23.41
C TYR A 25 -13.96 -1.94 -24.03
N VAL A 26 -14.87 -1.30 -23.28
CA VAL A 26 -15.64 -0.14 -23.76
C VAL A 26 -14.72 1.07 -23.99
N TYR A 27 -13.83 1.38 -23.05
CA TYR A 27 -12.97 2.56 -23.11
C TYR A 27 -11.70 2.37 -23.93
N TYR A 28 -11.06 1.19 -23.83
CA TYR A 28 -9.74 0.92 -24.40
C TYR A 28 -9.76 -0.08 -25.55
N ARG A 29 -10.94 -0.63 -25.90
CA ARG A 29 -11.10 -1.70 -26.91
C ARG A 29 -10.29 -2.96 -26.63
N ASN A 30 -9.88 -3.14 -25.37
CA ASN A 30 -9.11 -4.26 -24.88
C ASN A 30 -9.54 -4.57 -23.44
N PRO A 31 -9.99 -5.80 -23.12
CA PRO A 31 -10.45 -6.14 -21.77
C PRO A 31 -9.34 -6.02 -20.70
N ALA A 32 -8.07 -6.06 -21.11
CA ALA A 32 -6.91 -5.88 -20.23
C ALA A 32 -6.51 -4.39 -20.03
N GLY A 33 -7.27 -3.45 -20.58
CA GLY A 33 -7.01 -2.00 -20.47
C GLY A 33 -6.23 -1.43 -21.65
N THR A 34 -5.63 -0.25 -21.48
CA THR A 34 -4.75 0.35 -22.50
C THR A 34 -3.65 -0.64 -22.88
N GLY A 35 -3.34 -0.82 -24.17
CA GLY A 35 -2.28 -1.74 -24.63
C GLY A 35 -0.89 -1.53 -24.00
N ASP A 36 -0.68 -0.39 -23.33
CA ASP A 36 0.48 -0.04 -22.53
C ASP A 36 0.51 -0.66 -21.12
N THR A 37 -0.53 -1.39 -20.68
CA THR A 37 -0.50 -2.12 -19.39
C THR A 37 0.54 -3.24 -19.38
N ALA A 38 1.07 -3.61 -20.55
CA ALA A 38 2.23 -4.47 -20.69
C ALA A 38 3.55 -3.81 -20.23
N ILE A 39 3.61 -2.47 -20.11
CA ILE A 39 4.86 -1.72 -19.83
C ILE A 39 5.22 -1.71 -18.34
N ILE A 40 4.27 -1.93 -17.42
CA ILE A 40 4.58 -2.04 -15.96
C ILE A 40 5.17 -3.42 -15.63
N SER A 41 4.97 -4.41 -16.50
CA SER A 41 5.58 -5.72 -16.37
C SER A 41 6.79 -5.82 -17.28
N GLY A 42 7.99 -5.66 -16.72
CA GLY A 42 9.20 -6.27 -17.27
C GLY A 42 9.05 -7.80 -17.26
N TYR A 43 8.18 -8.32 -18.13
CA TYR A 43 7.78 -9.72 -18.21
C TYR A 43 8.98 -10.51 -18.73
N GLN A 44 9.92 -10.84 -17.83
CA GLN A 44 10.91 -11.86 -18.11
C GLN A 44 10.15 -13.17 -18.28
N GLY A 45 10.33 -13.82 -19.43
CA GLY A 45 9.49 -14.91 -19.91
C GLY A 45 9.31 -16.08 -18.94
N PHE A 46 8.42 -17.00 -19.33
CA PHE A 46 8.09 -18.24 -18.59
C PHE A 46 9.28 -19.17 -18.26
N THR A 47 10.49 -18.87 -18.73
CA THR A 47 11.69 -19.70 -18.59
C THR A 47 12.19 -19.84 -17.15
N ASP A 48 11.79 -18.95 -16.24
CA ASP A 48 12.22 -18.94 -14.83
C ASP A 48 11.05 -19.04 -13.83
N PHE A 49 9.91 -19.62 -14.27
CA PHE A 49 8.69 -19.74 -13.47
C PHE A 49 8.92 -20.31 -12.05
N SER A 50 9.67 -21.41 -11.95
CA SER A 50 9.92 -22.09 -10.67
C SER A 50 10.72 -21.22 -9.71
N LYS A 51 11.73 -20.50 -10.21
CA LYS A 51 12.52 -19.56 -9.42
C LYS A 51 11.66 -18.37 -9.00
N LYS A 52 10.92 -17.76 -9.92
CA LYS A 52 10.00 -16.66 -9.59
C LYS A 52 9.02 -17.06 -8.50
N LEU A 53 8.36 -18.22 -8.66
CA LEU A 53 7.45 -18.75 -7.66
C LEU A 53 8.16 -18.95 -6.32
N ALA A 54 9.34 -19.57 -6.28
CA ALA A 54 10.09 -19.78 -5.05
C ALA A 54 10.44 -18.46 -4.34
N TYR A 55 10.98 -17.47 -5.06
CA TYR A 55 11.33 -16.16 -4.49
C TYR A 55 10.08 -15.42 -3.99
N ASN A 56 9.04 -15.28 -4.82
CA ASN A 56 7.85 -14.53 -4.47
C ASN A 56 7.05 -15.20 -3.35
N SER A 57 6.79 -16.51 -3.44
CA SER A 57 6.05 -17.22 -2.39
C SER A 57 6.79 -17.19 -1.06
N THR A 58 8.11 -17.36 -1.05
CA THR A 58 8.88 -17.27 0.20
C THR A 58 8.82 -15.87 0.77
N ARG A 59 9.02 -14.82 -0.04
CA ARG A 59 8.93 -13.43 0.43
C ARG A 59 7.56 -13.10 0.99
N LEU A 60 6.49 -13.44 0.27
CA LEU A 60 5.12 -13.22 0.70
C LEU A 60 4.82 -13.99 2.00
N GLY A 61 5.26 -15.25 2.09
CA GLY A 61 5.08 -16.07 3.30
C GLY A 61 5.84 -15.54 4.51
N VAL A 62 7.08 -15.09 4.31
CA VAL A 62 7.88 -14.44 5.36
C VAL A 62 7.32 -13.08 5.75
N GLN A 63 6.78 -12.33 4.79
CA GLN A 63 6.17 -11.03 5.04
C GLN A 63 4.83 -11.16 5.79
N PHE A 64 4.11 -12.28 5.61
CA PHE A 64 2.94 -12.62 6.44
C PHE A 64 3.29 -12.76 7.93
N ILE A 65 4.54 -13.10 8.27
CA ILE A 65 5.08 -13.02 9.64
C ILE A 65 5.49 -11.56 9.89
N SER A 66 4.49 -10.70 9.92
CA SER A 66 4.58 -9.25 10.14
C SER A 66 4.80 -8.91 11.62
N CYS A 67 5.53 -7.82 11.87
CA CYS A 67 5.74 -7.23 13.19
C CYS A 67 4.94 -5.92 13.38
N GLU A 68 4.28 -5.47 12.31
CA GLU A 68 3.48 -4.27 12.24
C GLU A 68 2.36 -4.27 13.30
N GLY A 69 2.06 -3.09 13.83
CA GLY A 69 1.06 -2.88 14.89
C GLY A 69 1.61 -3.00 16.31
N LEU A 70 2.90 -3.32 16.48
CA LEU A 70 3.60 -3.20 17.75
C LEU A 70 4.19 -1.79 17.92
N PRO A 71 4.36 -1.30 19.15
CA PRO A 71 5.16 -0.11 19.40
C PRO A 71 6.58 -0.25 18.88
N LEU A 72 7.14 0.84 18.37
CA LEU A 72 8.43 0.86 17.65
C LEU A 72 9.58 0.08 18.33
N PRO A 73 9.80 0.14 19.66
CA PRO A 73 10.86 -0.66 20.29
C PRO A 73 10.64 -2.17 20.18
N PHE A 74 9.38 -2.61 20.30
CA PHE A 74 9.00 -4.01 20.20
C PHE A 74 8.98 -4.48 18.74
N GLU A 75 8.54 -3.63 17.82
CA GLU A 75 8.61 -3.89 16.38
C GLU A 75 10.05 -4.10 15.91
N ASN A 76 10.97 -3.20 16.29
CA ASN A 76 12.39 -3.32 15.99
C ASN A 76 12.98 -4.63 16.54
N THR A 77 12.64 -4.99 17.77
CA THR A 77 13.06 -6.25 18.38
C THR A 77 12.52 -7.45 17.59
N CYS A 78 11.23 -7.41 17.21
CA CYS A 78 10.58 -8.43 16.40
C CYS A 78 11.25 -8.60 15.03
N LEU A 79 11.57 -7.49 14.33
CA LEU A 79 12.27 -7.50 13.05
C LEU A 79 13.69 -8.07 13.17
N GLN A 80 14.42 -7.73 14.23
CA GLN A 80 15.74 -8.30 14.50
C GLN A 80 15.68 -9.82 14.74
N VAL A 81 14.72 -10.28 15.54
CA VAL A 81 14.49 -11.72 15.75
C VAL A 81 14.13 -12.41 14.45
N LYS A 82 13.19 -11.84 13.68
CA LYS A 82 12.78 -12.33 12.36
C LYS A 82 13.97 -12.49 11.43
N LYS A 83 14.84 -11.47 11.32
CA LYS A 83 16.06 -11.53 10.52
C LYS A 83 17.04 -12.58 11.01
N SER A 84 17.28 -12.68 12.32
CA SER A 84 18.20 -13.66 12.89
C SER A 84 17.74 -15.11 12.66
N VAL A 85 16.43 -15.36 12.76
CA VAL A 85 15.86 -16.71 12.58
C VAL A 85 15.76 -17.06 11.10
N LEU A 86 15.10 -16.21 10.31
CA LEU A 86 14.79 -16.49 8.91
C LEU A 86 15.98 -16.26 7.99
N GLY A 87 16.90 -15.35 8.34
CA GLY A 87 18.14 -15.15 7.60
C GLY A 87 19.00 -16.41 7.55
N LYS A 88 19.05 -17.18 8.65
CA LYS A 88 19.76 -18.47 8.67
C LYS A 88 19.14 -19.53 7.76
N ILE A 89 17.82 -19.46 7.57
CA ILE A 89 17.06 -20.42 6.74
C ILE A 89 17.15 -20.05 5.26
N PHE A 90 17.10 -18.75 4.94
CA PHE A 90 16.87 -18.26 3.58
C PHE A 90 18.03 -17.44 2.98
N ALA A 91 19.19 -17.34 3.63
CA ALA A 91 20.41 -16.73 3.09
C ALA A 91 21.46 -17.81 2.74
N THR A 92 21.10 -18.74 1.86
CA THR A 92 22.01 -19.80 1.38
C THR A 92 22.68 -19.38 0.06
N ALA A 93 23.79 -20.05 -0.29
CA ALA A 93 24.51 -19.75 -1.54
C ALA A 93 23.66 -19.97 -2.81
N THR A 94 22.71 -20.91 -2.76
CA THR A 94 21.83 -21.26 -3.88
C THR A 94 20.52 -20.47 -3.88
N PHE A 95 20.04 -20.07 -2.71
CA PHE A 95 18.80 -19.31 -2.54
C PHE A 95 19.00 -18.25 -1.45
N ASN A 96 19.07 -16.98 -1.89
CA ASN A 96 19.10 -15.81 -1.02
C ASN A 96 17.82 -14.99 -1.25
N ILE A 97 16.92 -14.99 -0.26
CA ILE A 97 15.63 -14.30 -0.34
C ILE A 97 15.74 -12.78 -0.51
N GLU A 98 16.83 -12.16 -0.06
CA GLU A 98 17.09 -10.71 -0.16
C GLU A 98 17.76 -10.32 -1.49
N ALA A 99 18.03 -11.26 -2.40
CA ALA A 99 18.62 -10.93 -3.70
C ALA A 99 17.66 -10.09 -4.56
N ASN A 100 18.18 -9.12 -5.31
CA ASN A 100 17.41 -8.25 -6.21
C ASN A 100 16.93 -8.96 -7.50
N LYS A 101 16.16 -10.04 -7.33
CA LYS A 101 15.56 -10.87 -8.38
C LYS A 101 14.05 -10.80 -8.30
N TYR A 102 13.39 -10.75 -9.46
CA TYR A 102 11.93 -10.75 -9.61
C TYR A 102 11.22 -9.65 -8.80
N MET A 103 11.83 -8.47 -8.68
CA MET A 103 11.20 -7.29 -8.07
C MET A 103 10.28 -6.58 -9.07
N LEU A 104 9.29 -5.85 -8.57
CA LEU A 104 8.41 -5.05 -9.42
C LEU A 104 9.20 -3.99 -10.18
N GLU A 105 10.10 -3.28 -9.49
CA GLU A 105 10.91 -2.22 -10.09
C GLU A 105 12.36 -2.69 -10.38
N PRO A 106 12.87 -2.49 -11.61
CA PRO A 106 14.26 -2.76 -11.92
C PRO A 106 15.21 -1.93 -11.05
N GLY A 107 16.22 -2.58 -10.45
CA GLY A 107 17.15 -1.90 -9.54
C GLY A 107 16.54 -1.49 -8.19
N CYS A 108 15.30 -1.89 -7.92
CA CYS A 108 14.66 -1.84 -6.61
C CYS A 108 14.62 -0.44 -5.96
N ARG A 109 14.35 0.64 -6.73
CA ARG A 109 14.41 2.08 -6.33
C ARG A 109 13.92 2.37 -4.89
N SER A 110 14.75 2.14 -3.87
CA SER A 110 14.44 2.14 -2.42
C SER A 110 13.47 1.07 -1.88
N LEU A 111 12.91 0.20 -2.73
CA LEU A 111 11.92 -0.84 -2.36
C LEU A 111 12.51 -2.27 -2.41
N CYS A 112 13.81 -2.43 -2.16
CA CYS A 112 14.44 -3.75 -2.07
C CYS A 112 13.79 -4.58 -0.97
N TYR A 113 13.58 -5.88 -1.21
CA TYR A 113 13.17 -6.79 -0.15
C TYR A 113 14.30 -6.96 0.88
N SER A 114 14.00 -6.73 2.15
CA SER A 114 14.84 -7.17 3.27
C SER A 114 14.00 -7.77 4.39
N LEU A 115 14.58 -8.74 5.09
CA LEU A 115 14.02 -9.36 6.29
C LEU A 115 13.92 -8.38 7.47
N SER A 116 14.73 -7.32 7.47
CA SER A 116 14.70 -6.25 8.48
C SER A 116 14.07 -4.96 7.98
N ASN A 117 13.38 -4.96 6.83
CA ASN A 117 12.67 -3.78 6.40
C ASN A 117 11.56 -3.46 7.41
N ASP A 118 11.60 -2.22 7.87
CA ASP A 118 10.49 -1.56 8.54
C ASP A 118 9.54 -1.03 7.47
N TYR A 119 8.28 -1.49 7.49
CA TYR A 119 7.26 -1.03 6.55
C TYR A 119 6.33 -0.06 7.27
N PRO A 120 5.94 1.05 6.61
CA PRO A 120 5.10 2.03 7.26
C PRO A 120 3.80 1.44 7.81
N LEU A 121 3.42 1.80 9.03
CA LEU A 121 2.17 1.37 9.64
C LEU A 121 1.00 2.15 9.03
N ASN A 122 0.52 1.70 7.87
CA ASN A 122 -0.61 2.30 7.17
C ASN A 122 -1.39 1.33 6.29
N GLU A 123 -2.51 1.79 5.75
CA GLU A 123 -3.46 1.01 4.95
C GLU A 123 -2.88 0.45 3.65
N GLU A 124 -1.79 1.02 3.14
CA GLU A 124 -1.18 0.61 1.87
C GLU A 124 -0.04 -0.39 2.05
N SER A 125 0.78 -0.21 3.09
CA SER A 125 2.02 -0.94 3.32
C SER A 125 1.92 -1.99 4.41
N ALA A 126 1.07 -1.77 5.42
CA ALA A 126 0.98 -2.68 6.55
C ALA A 126 0.36 -4.01 6.11
N TRP A 127 0.94 -5.09 6.63
CA TRP A 127 0.42 -6.43 6.45
C TRP A 127 -0.56 -6.76 7.57
N TYR A 128 -0.68 -8.04 7.91
CA TYR A 128 -1.71 -8.52 8.82
C TYR A 128 -1.32 -8.35 10.31
N GLY A 129 -0.10 -7.87 10.59
CA GLY A 129 0.44 -7.67 11.93
C GLY A 129 0.74 -8.97 12.70
N ILE A 130 1.18 -8.81 13.95
CA ILE A 130 1.65 -9.94 14.77
C ILE A 130 0.56 -10.92 15.20
N LEU A 131 -0.64 -10.43 15.53
CA LEU A 131 -1.74 -11.29 15.99
C LEU A 131 -2.22 -12.23 14.91
N SER A 132 -2.15 -11.81 13.65
CA SER A 132 -2.62 -12.61 12.53
C SER A 132 -1.85 -13.90 12.39
N TRP A 133 -0.52 -13.88 12.34
CA TRP A 133 0.23 -15.13 12.18
C TRP A 133 0.24 -15.98 13.47
N ILE A 134 0.18 -15.37 14.66
CA ILE A 134 0.04 -16.09 15.94
C ILE A 134 -1.28 -16.85 16.03
N LEU A 135 -2.37 -16.32 15.48
CA LEU A 135 -3.68 -16.95 15.53
C LEU A 135 -3.95 -17.85 14.33
N ILE A 136 -3.63 -17.39 13.13
CA ILE A 136 -3.97 -18.07 11.87
C ILE A 136 -3.08 -19.28 11.65
N ILE A 137 -1.76 -19.21 11.87
CA ILE A 137 -0.88 -20.35 11.61
C ILE A 137 -1.24 -21.55 12.50
N PRO A 138 -1.31 -21.41 13.84
CA PRO A 138 -1.68 -22.55 14.68
C PRO A 138 -3.13 -22.97 14.47
N GLY A 139 -4.05 -22.03 14.20
CA GLY A 139 -5.43 -22.34 13.82
C GLY A 139 -5.52 -23.23 12.58
N CYS A 140 -4.77 -22.91 11.53
CA CYS A 140 -4.66 -23.72 10.32
C CYS A 140 -4.07 -25.11 10.61
N ILE A 141 -3.01 -25.20 11.42
CA ILE A 141 -2.42 -26.49 11.81
C ILE A 141 -3.45 -27.36 12.53
N MET A 142 -4.16 -26.79 13.51
CA MET A 142 -5.24 -27.48 14.21
C MET A 142 -6.38 -27.90 13.27
N ALA A 143 -6.76 -27.03 12.34
CA ALA A 143 -7.78 -27.33 11.34
C ALA A 143 -7.38 -28.52 10.46
N ILE A 144 -6.12 -28.59 10.02
CA ILE A 144 -5.58 -29.72 9.25
C ILE A 144 -5.62 -31.01 10.08
N VAL A 145 -5.05 -30.98 11.29
CA VAL A 145 -4.99 -32.15 12.17
C VAL A 145 -6.38 -32.70 12.46
N LYS A 146 -7.30 -31.83 12.88
CA LYS A 146 -8.69 -32.20 13.21
C LYS A 146 -9.44 -32.70 11.98
N SER A 147 -9.23 -32.09 10.81
CA SER A 147 -9.87 -32.52 9.56
C SER A 147 -9.43 -33.91 9.14
N ILE A 148 -8.14 -34.24 9.31
CA ILE A 148 -7.60 -35.58 9.02
C ILE A 148 -8.18 -36.61 10.02
N GLN A 149 -8.17 -36.29 11.31
CA GLN A 149 -8.68 -37.18 12.37
C GLN A 149 -10.19 -37.43 12.24
N GLU A 150 -10.98 -36.39 12.00
CA GLU A 150 -12.44 -36.46 11.89
C GLU A 150 -12.93 -36.76 10.46
N LYS A 151 -12.01 -36.94 9.50
CA LYS A 151 -12.31 -37.16 8.07
C LYS A 151 -13.20 -36.07 7.44
N LYS A 152 -13.11 -34.83 7.94
CA LYS A 152 -13.86 -33.68 7.43
C LYS A 152 -13.10 -33.02 6.29
N LYS A 153 -13.69 -33.00 5.09
CA LYS A 153 -13.02 -32.48 3.88
C LYS A 153 -13.11 -30.95 3.74
N ILE A 154 -14.12 -30.33 4.34
CA ILE A 154 -14.42 -28.90 4.14
C ILE A 154 -13.24 -27.99 4.57
N PRO A 155 -12.64 -28.12 5.76
CA PRO A 155 -11.56 -27.22 6.15
C PRO A 155 -10.31 -27.38 5.27
N LEU A 156 -10.01 -28.61 4.84
CA LEU A 156 -8.92 -28.87 3.90
C LEU A 156 -9.15 -28.19 2.55
N LEU A 157 -10.39 -28.21 2.05
CA LEU A 157 -10.75 -27.49 0.82
C LEU A 157 -10.56 -25.98 0.98
N ILE A 158 -10.96 -25.40 2.12
CA ILE A 158 -10.78 -23.95 2.39
C ILE A 158 -9.29 -23.58 2.42
N ILE A 159 -8.46 -24.36 3.11
CA ILE A 159 -7.00 -24.14 3.16
C ILE A 159 -6.39 -24.27 1.76
N LEU A 160 -6.81 -25.29 1.00
CA LEU A 160 -6.34 -25.47 -0.37
C LEU A 160 -6.75 -24.30 -1.28
N THR A 161 -7.98 -23.81 -1.17
CA THR A 161 -8.46 -22.63 -1.91
C THR A 161 -7.65 -21.38 -1.53
N SER A 162 -7.40 -21.16 -0.25
CA SER A 162 -6.54 -20.07 0.24
C SER A 162 -5.12 -20.16 -0.33
N LEU A 163 -4.53 -21.36 -0.35
CA LEU A 163 -3.21 -21.61 -0.93
C LEU A 163 -3.19 -21.37 -2.44
N ILE A 164 -4.24 -21.77 -3.17
CA ILE A 164 -4.36 -21.50 -4.61
C ILE A 164 -4.38 -19.99 -4.87
N TYR A 165 -5.18 -19.21 -4.13
CA TYR A 165 -5.17 -17.75 -4.27
C TYR A 165 -3.79 -17.15 -3.99
N PHE A 166 -3.13 -17.59 -2.93
CA PHE A 166 -1.77 -17.17 -2.60
C PHE A 166 -0.78 -17.47 -3.74
N LEU A 167 -0.81 -18.68 -4.30
CA LEU A 167 0.08 -19.09 -5.39
C LEU A 167 -0.21 -18.32 -6.68
N ILE A 168 -1.48 -18.03 -6.99
CA ILE A 168 -1.87 -17.18 -8.11
C ILE A 168 -1.22 -15.80 -7.96
N ILE A 169 -1.34 -15.16 -6.80
CA ILE A 169 -0.71 -13.84 -6.57
C ILE A 169 0.81 -13.92 -6.68
N ALA A 170 1.44 -14.94 -6.09
CA ALA A 170 2.90 -15.12 -6.14
C ALA A 170 3.45 -15.25 -7.58
N VAL A 171 2.66 -15.82 -8.49
CA VAL A 171 3.04 -16.08 -9.89
C VAL A 171 2.68 -14.92 -10.82
N PHE A 172 1.43 -14.49 -10.79
CA PHE A 172 0.85 -13.62 -11.81
C PHE A 172 1.17 -12.14 -11.60
N LYS A 173 1.54 -11.74 -10.38
CA LYS A 173 2.06 -10.38 -10.16
C LYS A 173 3.44 -10.26 -10.83
N SER A 174 3.70 -9.14 -11.50
CA SER A 174 4.88 -8.93 -12.36
C SER A 174 6.20 -9.14 -11.61
N GLY A 175 6.30 -8.64 -10.39
CA GLY A 175 7.40 -8.87 -9.46
C GLY A 175 6.96 -8.62 -8.03
N TRP A 176 7.83 -8.84 -7.05
CA TRP A 176 7.56 -8.55 -5.63
C TRP A 176 7.62 -7.04 -5.34
N ASP A 177 6.70 -6.57 -4.51
CA ASP A 177 6.64 -5.22 -3.93
C ASP A 177 5.99 -5.30 -2.54
N PRO A 178 6.24 -4.33 -1.64
CA PRO A 178 5.73 -4.41 -0.27
C PRO A 178 4.22 -4.27 -0.15
N TYR A 179 3.56 -3.67 -1.14
CA TYR A 179 2.12 -3.41 -1.16
C TYR A 179 1.29 -4.64 -1.56
N GLN A 180 1.92 -5.82 -1.67
CA GLN A 180 1.24 -7.05 -2.10
C GLN A 180 0.30 -7.65 -1.07
N GLY A 181 0.42 -7.23 0.20
CA GLY A 181 -0.46 -7.66 1.28
C GLY A 181 -1.94 -7.55 0.90
N ARG A 182 -2.36 -6.44 0.29
CA ARG A 182 -3.75 -6.20 -0.14
C ARG A 182 -4.31 -7.23 -1.12
N TYR A 183 -3.47 -7.81 -1.98
CA TYR A 183 -3.92 -8.84 -2.93
C TYR A 183 -4.11 -10.21 -2.25
N LEU A 184 -3.54 -10.41 -1.06
CA LEU A 184 -3.64 -11.64 -0.29
C LEU A 184 -4.84 -11.63 0.67
N ILE A 185 -5.63 -10.55 0.75
CA ILE A 185 -6.76 -10.43 1.68
C ILE A 185 -7.73 -11.60 1.55
N LEU A 186 -8.04 -12.03 0.32
CA LEU A 186 -8.92 -13.18 0.09
C LEU A 186 -8.32 -14.50 0.61
N SER A 187 -7.02 -14.69 0.41
CA SER A 187 -6.30 -15.87 0.89
C SER A 187 -6.36 -15.92 2.42
N VAL A 188 -6.09 -14.80 3.09
CA VAL A 188 -6.08 -14.70 4.56
C VAL A 188 -7.48 -14.78 5.15
N ALA A 189 -8.46 -14.11 4.55
CA ALA A 189 -9.85 -14.11 5.02
C ALA A 189 -10.46 -15.52 5.04
N LEU A 190 -10.11 -16.37 4.06
CA LEU A 190 -10.57 -17.76 4.01
C LEU A 190 -10.08 -18.60 5.20
N VAL A 191 -8.86 -18.36 5.67
CA VAL A 191 -8.24 -19.14 6.76
C VAL A 191 -8.40 -18.50 8.14
N THR A 192 -8.76 -17.22 8.19
CA THR A 192 -8.97 -16.48 9.45
C THR A 192 -9.96 -17.16 10.41
N PRO A 193 -11.09 -17.76 9.97
CA PRO A 193 -12.01 -18.46 10.87
C PRO A 193 -11.37 -19.61 11.67
N PHE A 194 -10.25 -20.17 11.22
CA PHE A 194 -9.55 -21.23 11.96
C PHE A 194 -8.87 -20.73 13.23
N SER A 195 -8.65 -19.41 13.38
CA SER A 195 -8.24 -18.80 14.65
C SER A 195 -9.21 -19.12 15.80
N GLY A 196 -10.50 -19.36 15.49
CA GLY A 196 -11.51 -19.73 16.48
C GLY A 196 -11.19 -21.02 17.24
N PHE A 197 -10.36 -21.92 16.70
CA PHE A 197 -9.90 -23.10 17.44
C PHE A 197 -9.09 -22.73 18.69
N LEU A 198 -8.37 -21.60 18.68
CA LEU A 198 -7.59 -21.09 19.80
C LEU A 198 -8.45 -20.24 20.76
N LEU A 199 -9.47 -19.56 20.23
CA LEU A 199 -10.29 -18.56 20.93
C LEU A 199 -11.61 -19.11 21.52
N THR A 200 -11.72 -20.43 21.74
CA THR A 200 -12.93 -21.05 22.27
C THR A 200 -12.93 -21.13 23.81
N ASP A 201 -13.99 -20.73 24.49
CA ASP A 201 -14.01 -20.63 25.97
C ASP A 201 -14.29 -21.93 26.73
N GLN A 202 -13.98 -23.08 26.13
CA GLN A 202 -14.28 -24.38 26.71
C GLN A 202 -13.33 -24.73 27.86
N LYS A 203 -12.05 -24.38 27.74
CA LYS A 203 -11.00 -24.70 28.74
C LYS A 203 -10.48 -23.42 29.40
N PRO A 204 -10.01 -23.46 30.66
CA PRO A 204 -9.52 -22.28 31.37
C PRO A 204 -8.34 -21.61 30.68
N TRP A 205 -7.41 -22.38 30.10
CA TRP A 205 -6.29 -21.84 29.34
C TRP A 205 -6.76 -21.12 28.06
N GLN A 206 -7.83 -21.60 27.41
CA GLN A 206 -8.36 -20.95 26.22
C GLN A 206 -9.05 -19.65 26.60
N ARG A 207 -9.80 -19.60 27.71
CA ARG A 207 -10.36 -18.33 28.22
C ARG A 207 -9.28 -17.30 28.53
N ALA A 208 -8.18 -17.73 29.15
CA ALA A 208 -7.03 -16.87 29.41
C ALA A 208 -6.41 -16.36 28.10
N SER A 209 -6.21 -17.24 27.11
CA SER A 209 -5.73 -16.86 25.78
C SER A 209 -6.68 -15.90 25.07
N THR A 210 -7.99 -16.17 25.05
CA THR A 210 -9.01 -15.29 24.46
C THR A 210 -8.97 -13.92 25.11
N THR A 211 -8.88 -13.86 26.44
CA THR A 211 -8.79 -12.59 27.18
C THR A 211 -7.53 -11.83 26.81
N LEU A 212 -6.37 -12.50 26.82
CA LEU A 212 -5.09 -11.92 26.44
C LEU A 212 -5.10 -11.37 25.01
N PHE A 213 -5.55 -12.17 24.05
CA PHE A 213 -5.62 -11.75 22.65
C PHE A 213 -6.65 -10.64 22.42
N SER A 214 -7.75 -10.61 23.18
CA SER A 214 -8.73 -9.52 23.11
C SER A 214 -8.13 -8.20 23.61
N VAL A 215 -7.42 -8.23 24.75
CA VAL A 215 -6.71 -7.06 25.28
C VAL A 215 -5.63 -6.58 24.30
N LEU A 216 -4.82 -7.49 23.76
CA LEU A 216 -3.81 -7.16 22.75
C LEU A 216 -4.44 -6.60 21.46
N SER A 217 -5.57 -7.14 21.02
CA SER A 217 -6.27 -6.65 19.82
C SER A 217 -6.78 -5.23 20.01
N ILE A 218 -7.39 -4.94 21.17
CA ILE A 218 -7.84 -3.58 21.52
C ILE A 218 -6.64 -2.63 21.56
N PHE A 219 -5.56 -3.04 22.20
CA PHE A 219 -4.33 -2.26 22.26
C PHE A 219 -3.77 -1.95 20.86
N ILE A 220 -3.58 -2.97 20.01
CA ILE A 220 -3.06 -2.80 18.65
C ILE A 220 -4.00 -1.93 17.82
N LEU A 221 -5.32 -2.11 17.93
CA LEU A 221 -6.29 -1.28 17.22
C LEU A 221 -6.15 0.19 17.60
N VAL A 222 -6.10 0.50 18.90
CA VAL A 222 -5.94 1.87 19.39
C VAL A 222 -4.58 2.43 18.95
N TYR A 223 -3.51 1.65 19.13
CA TYR A 223 -2.16 2.06 18.76
C TYR A 223 -2.05 2.36 17.25
N THR A 224 -2.53 1.48 16.38
CA THR A 224 -2.50 1.68 14.93
C THR A 224 -3.30 2.91 14.48
N ILE A 225 -4.39 3.26 15.17
CA ILE A 225 -5.13 4.50 14.88
C ILE A 225 -4.31 5.73 15.29
N LEU A 226 -3.65 5.70 16.46
CA LEU A 226 -2.91 6.84 16.97
C LEU A 226 -1.58 7.06 16.25
N ALA A 227 -0.88 5.97 15.94
CA ALA A 227 0.48 5.94 15.39
C ALA A 227 0.50 5.56 13.89
N ASN A 228 -0.58 5.76 13.15
CA ASN A 228 -0.60 5.50 11.70
C ASN A 228 0.43 6.40 11.01
N ASP A 229 1.40 5.81 10.30
CA ASP A 229 2.51 6.54 9.66
C ASP A 229 2.04 7.48 8.54
N SER A 230 0.84 7.28 7.97
CA SER A 230 0.25 8.19 6.98
C SER A 230 -0.52 9.35 7.59
N LYS A 231 -1.11 9.12 8.78
CA LYS A 231 -2.05 10.03 9.43
C LYS A 231 -1.87 9.97 10.94
N PRO A 232 -0.67 10.31 11.46
CA PRO A 232 -0.37 10.19 12.87
C PRO A 232 -1.25 11.17 13.66
N LEU A 233 -2.12 10.65 14.52
CA LEU A 233 -2.94 11.48 15.42
C LEU A 233 -2.15 11.88 16.66
N VAL A 234 -1.18 11.05 17.04
CA VAL A 234 -0.25 11.31 18.14
C VAL A 234 1.16 11.16 17.59
N ASN A 235 1.99 12.15 17.86
CA ASN A 235 3.40 12.18 17.50
C ASN A 235 4.29 12.16 18.75
N ARG A 236 5.57 11.92 18.53
CA ARG A 236 6.61 11.95 19.55
C ARG A 236 6.65 13.28 20.31
N GLN A 237 6.51 14.40 19.59
CA GLN A 237 6.54 15.74 20.16
C GLN A 237 5.38 16.01 21.14
N SER A 238 4.17 15.54 20.85
CA SER A 238 3.01 15.70 21.75
C SER A 238 3.23 14.94 23.06
N ILE A 239 3.79 13.73 23.00
CA ILE A 239 4.12 12.98 24.23
C ILE A 239 5.23 13.66 25.02
N TRP A 240 6.24 14.22 24.34
CA TRP A 240 7.28 14.99 24.99
C TRP A 240 6.74 16.25 25.70
N GLN A 241 5.75 16.93 25.13
CA GLN A 241 5.08 18.05 25.82
C GLN A 241 4.33 17.58 27.08
N ILE A 242 3.70 16.41 27.05
CA ILE A 242 3.07 15.80 28.24
C ILE A 242 4.13 15.46 29.30
N GLU A 243 5.31 14.97 28.87
CA GLU A 243 6.44 14.73 29.78
C GLU A 243 6.88 16.02 30.48
N LEU A 244 7.08 17.10 29.71
CA LEU A 244 7.44 18.42 30.24
C LEU A 244 6.39 18.94 31.23
N TRP A 245 5.10 18.84 30.88
CA TRP A 245 4.02 19.20 31.80
C TRP A 245 4.04 18.36 33.08
N GLY A 246 4.26 17.05 32.94
CA GLY A 246 4.35 16.11 34.06
C GLY A 246 5.50 16.43 35.02
N LYS A 247 6.61 17.00 34.53
CA LYS A 247 7.73 17.43 35.37
C LYS A 247 7.29 18.45 36.43
N ASP A 248 6.38 19.34 36.08
CA ASP A 248 5.93 20.43 36.95
C ASP A 248 4.67 20.07 37.77
N HIS A 249 3.88 19.08 37.32
CA HIS A 249 2.56 18.78 37.91
C HIS A 249 2.43 17.37 38.49
N SER A 250 3.10 16.36 37.94
CA SER A 250 2.99 14.97 38.39
C SER A 250 4.14 14.09 37.87
N SER A 251 4.99 13.62 38.80
CA SER A 251 6.07 12.68 38.49
C SER A 251 5.61 11.34 37.89
N VAL A 252 4.38 10.91 38.14
CA VAL A 252 3.81 9.68 37.55
C VAL A 252 3.58 9.89 36.05
N VAL A 253 2.83 10.94 35.68
CA VAL A 253 2.59 11.34 34.29
C VAL A 253 3.90 11.53 33.53
N GLN A 254 4.89 12.21 34.12
CA GLN A 254 6.21 12.37 33.51
C GLN A 254 6.86 11.02 33.18
N LYS A 255 6.92 10.09 34.15
CA LYS A 255 7.53 8.76 33.96
C LYS A 255 6.80 7.91 32.93
N VAL A 256 5.48 8.06 32.84
CA VAL A 256 4.66 7.35 31.84
C VAL A 256 4.91 7.92 30.46
N ALA A 257 4.88 9.25 30.30
CA ALA A 257 5.14 9.92 29.03
C ALA A 257 6.55 9.60 28.50
N TYR A 258 7.57 9.70 29.34
CA TYR A 258 8.96 9.34 28.99
C TYR A 258 9.09 7.89 28.47
N LYS A 259 8.33 6.94 29.04
CA LYS A 259 8.37 5.53 28.60
C LYS A 259 7.62 5.27 27.30
N ILE A 260 6.60 6.08 27.02
CA ILE A 260 5.71 5.92 25.87
C ILE A 260 6.19 6.75 24.67
N GLU A 261 6.94 7.83 24.90
CA GLU A 261 7.50 8.70 23.85
C GLU A 261 8.22 7.90 22.73
N PRO A 262 9.06 6.89 23.03
CA PRO A 262 9.74 6.10 21.99
C PRO A 262 8.81 5.17 21.19
N TRP A 263 7.53 5.08 21.55
CA TRP A 263 6.57 4.22 20.86
C TRP A 263 6.11 4.85 19.54
N PHE A 264 6.19 6.17 19.41
CA PHE A 264 5.72 6.89 18.23
C PHE A 264 6.91 7.21 17.31
N LYS A 265 6.72 6.93 16.01
CA LYS A 265 7.74 7.11 14.98
C LYS A 265 7.78 8.55 14.45
N GLU A 266 6.60 9.12 14.20
CA GLU A 266 6.47 10.42 13.57
C GLU A 266 6.63 11.57 14.57
N ASP A 267 7.28 12.64 14.12
CA ASP A 267 7.48 13.87 14.89
C ASP A 267 6.36 14.89 14.68
N ARG A 268 5.58 14.77 13.59
CA ARG A 268 4.45 15.66 13.26
C ARG A 268 3.14 14.87 13.23
N THR A 269 2.04 15.52 13.61
CA THR A 269 0.69 14.99 13.45
C THR A 269 0.06 15.46 12.15
N VAL A 270 -1.03 14.82 11.71
CA VAL A 270 -1.86 15.30 10.59
C VAL A 270 -2.30 16.77 10.75
N PHE A 271 -2.43 17.27 11.99
CA PHE A 271 -2.83 18.65 12.26
C PHE A 271 -1.72 19.68 12.02
N ASP A 272 -0.46 19.24 11.95
CA ASP A 272 0.70 20.11 11.73
C ASP A 272 0.99 20.32 10.23
N TYR A 273 0.42 19.50 9.36
CA TYR A 273 0.63 19.56 7.91
C TYR A 273 -0.38 20.50 7.26
N SER A 274 0.10 21.26 6.26
CA SER A 274 -0.81 21.91 5.31
C SER A 274 -1.52 20.87 4.44
N PHE A 275 -2.65 21.26 3.84
CA PHE A 275 -3.41 20.39 2.95
C PHE A 275 -2.55 19.84 1.80
N SER A 276 -1.69 20.68 1.21
CA SER A 276 -0.80 20.28 0.12
C SER A 276 0.24 19.26 0.58
N GLU A 277 0.84 19.45 1.76
CA GLU A 277 1.78 18.47 2.32
C GLU A 277 1.11 17.13 2.62
N LEU A 278 -0.12 17.11 3.14
CA LEU A 278 -0.87 15.88 3.37
C LEU A 278 -1.16 15.14 2.05
N GLN A 279 -1.56 15.87 1.01
CA GLN A 279 -1.81 15.28 -0.31
C GLN A 279 -0.56 14.64 -0.92
N THR A 280 0.62 15.21 -0.64
CA THR A 280 1.89 14.78 -1.23
C THR A 280 2.76 14.00 -0.28
N TYR A 281 2.26 13.59 0.89
CA TYR A 281 3.06 12.96 1.94
C TYR A 281 3.85 11.73 1.47
N PHE A 282 3.23 10.86 0.67
CA PHE A 282 3.90 9.69 0.06
C PHE A 282 4.53 9.97 -1.31
N ALA A 283 4.32 11.16 -1.86
CA ALA A 283 4.82 11.60 -3.15
C ALA A 283 5.48 12.97 -3.00
N ASN A 284 6.50 13.07 -2.14
CA ASN A 284 7.15 14.35 -1.81
C ASN A 284 7.70 15.08 -3.03
N ASN A 285 8.04 14.36 -4.10
CA ASN A 285 8.41 14.94 -5.40
C ASN A 285 7.27 15.74 -6.07
N MET A 286 6.02 15.50 -5.66
CA MET A 286 4.84 16.23 -6.10
C MET A 286 4.47 17.42 -5.20
N ALA A 287 5.13 17.60 -4.05
CA ALA A 287 4.87 18.72 -3.15
C ALA A 287 4.99 20.07 -3.86
N SER A 288 6.13 20.29 -4.55
CA SER A 288 6.39 21.54 -5.27
C SER A 288 5.41 21.84 -6.40
N PRO A 289 5.09 20.91 -7.33
CA PRO A 289 4.09 21.22 -8.35
C PRO A 289 2.68 21.44 -7.78
N VAL A 290 2.29 20.72 -6.72
CA VAL A 290 0.99 20.92 -6.07
C VAL A 290 0.91 22.31 -5.44
N GLU A 291 1.94 22.70 -4.69
CA GLU A 291 2.06 24.04 -4.09
C GLU A 291 2.00 25.13 -5.17
N LEU A 292 2.81 24.97 -6.23
CA LEU A 292 2.86 25.91 -7.36
C LEU A 292 1.48 26.10 -8.00
N VAL A 293 0.73 25.02 -8.21
CA VAL A 293 -0.63 25.05 -8.75
C VAL A 293 -1.60 25.72 -7.78
N ASN A 294 -1.54 25.39 -6.50
CA ASN A 294 -2.44 25.95 -5.50
C ASN A 294 -2.23 27.47 -5.28
N GLN A 295 -1.00 27.96 -5.46
CA GLN A 295 -0.69 29.39 -5.39
C GLN A 295 -1.07 30.15 -6.68
N THR A 296 -1.08 29.49 -7.83
CA THR A 296 -1.16 30.18 -9.14
C THR A 296 -2.49 29.98 -9.87
N VAL A 297 -3.12 28.80 -9.74
CA VAL A 297 -4.30 28.42 -10.52
C VAL A 297 -5.56 28.52 -9.65
N PRO A 298 -6.57 29.31 -10.07
CA PRO A 298 -7.84 29.42 -9.35
C PRO A 298 -8.49 28.06 -9.08
N ILE A 299 -9.27 27.96 -8.00
CA ILE A 299 -9.90 26.69 -7.56
C ILE A 299 -10.90 26.13 -8.59
N ASN A 300 -11.50 27.00 -9.42
CA ASN A 300 -12.37 26.66 -10.55
C ASN A 300 -11.67 26.86 -11.91
N GLY A 301 -10.35 27.05 -11.90
CA GLY A 301 -9.54 27.23 -13.09
C GLY A 301 -9.49 25.96 -13.94
N LYS A 302 -9.04 26.11 -15.18
CA LYS A 302 -8.81 24.98 -16.10
C LYS A 302 -7.34 24.95 -16.49
N MET A 303 -6.70 23.81 -16.23
CA MET A 303 -5.27 23.61 -16.40
C MET A 303 -4.98 22.37 -17.21
N GLY A 304 -4.02 22.50 -18.14
CA GLY A 304 -3.41 21.37 -18.83
C GLY A 304 -2.11 20.96 -18.14
N ILE A 305 -1.85 19.66 -18.04
CA ILE A 305 -0.60 19.11 -17.55
C ILE A 305 0.23 18.65 -18.73
N VAL A 306 1.41 19.23 -18.86
CA VAL A 306 2.42 18.91 -19.87
C VAL A 306 3.55 18.17 -19.18
N ALA A 307 3.48 16.85 -19.21
CA ALA A 307 4.44 15.94 -18.60
C ALA A 307 4.69 14.73 -19.50
N GLU A 308 5.80 14.03 -19.28
CA GLU A 308 5.99 12.71 -19.88
C GLU A 308 4.93 11.72 -19.36
N LYS A 309 4.46 10.85 -20.26
CA LYS A 309 3.38 9.90 -19.98
C LYS A 309 3.76 8.96 -18.83
N GLY A 310 2.86 8.84 -17.85
CA GLY A 310 3.00 7.92 -16.72
C GLY A 310 3.83 8.41 -15.53
N ILE A 311 4.26 9.68 -15.53
CA ILE A 311 5.13 10.24 -14.47
C ILE A 311 4.36 11.10 -13.46
N PHE A 312 3.09 11.46 -13.71
CA PHE A 312 2.38 12.44 -12.89
C PHE A 312 1.05 11.92 -12.31
N MET A 313 0.75 12.36 -11.08
CA MET A 313 -0.47 12.05 -10.34
C MET A 313 -1.49 13.17 -10.52
N ASP A 314 -2.27 13.10 -11.60
CA ASP A 314 -3.24 14.12 -12.02
C ASP A 314 -4.26 14.49 -10.91
N TYR A 315 -4.66 13.49 -10.11
CA TYR A 315 -5.62 13.63 -9.04
C TYR A 315 -5.21 14.62 -7.94
N LEU A 316 -3.92 14.95 -7.82
CA LEU A 316 -3.43 15.93 -6.85
C LEU A 316 -3.79 17.38 -7.24
N PHE A 317 -4.14 17.63 -8.51
CA PHE A 317 -4.31 18.98 -9.03
C PHE A 317 -5.76 19.47 -9.10
N PHE A 318 -6.76 18.66 -8.72
CA PHE A 318 -8.18 19.08 -8.76
C PHE A 318 -8.55 20.13 -7.71
N GLY A 319 -7.67 20.38 -6.73
CA GLY A 319 -7.90 21.28 -5.60
C GLY A 319 -8.80 20.66 -4.53
N GLU A 320 -8.94 21.35 -3.39
CA GLU A 320 -9.67 20.87 -2.20
C GLU A 320 -11.12 20.43 -2.49
N ASN A 321 -11.81 21.16 -3.36
CA ASN A 321 -13.22 20.94 -3.69
C ASN A 321 -13.45 20.16 -4.99
N PHE A 322 -12.40 19.62 -5.60
CA PHE A 322 -12.45 18.94 -6.90
C PHE A 322 -13.07 19.77 -8.04
N THR A 323 -13.00 21.10 -7.94
CA THR A 323 -13.62 22.02 -8.91
C THR A 323 -12.70 22.42 -10.05
N ARG A 324 -11.38 22.19 -9.94
CA ARG A 324 -10.42 22.57 -10.97
C ARG A 324 -10.51 21.60 -12.14
N GLY A 325 -10.62 22.10 -13.36
CA GLY A 325 -10.54 21.26 -14.56
C GLY A 325 -9.09 20.89 -14.84
N VAL A 326 -8.74 19.61 -14.73
CA VAL A 326 -7.39 19.09 -14.98
C VAL A 326 -7.40 18.23 -16.24
N TYR A 327 -6.49 18.51 -17.17
CA TYR A 327 -6.42 17.83 -18.47
C TYR A 327 -5.00 17.36 -18.77
N ASP A 328 -4.81 16.06 -19.02
CA ASP A 328 -3.53 15.53 -19.48
C ASP A 328 -3.26 15.93 -20.95
N LEU A 329 -2.05 16.37 -21.25
CA LEU A 329 -1.58 16.79 -22.57
C LEU A 329 -0.30 16.03 -22.97
N PRO A 330 -0.38 14.69 -23.18
CA PRO A 330 0.80 13.85 -23.38
C PRO A 330 1.52 14.10 -24.72
N ASN A 331 0.80 14.62 -25.72
CA ASN A 331 1.36 14.90 -27.05
C ASN A 331 1.73 16.40 -27.21
N TYR A 332 2.36 16.98 -26.20
CA TYR A 332 2.70 18.41 -26.16
C TYR A 332 3.65 18.88 -27.27
N SER A 333 4.42 17.97 -27.86
CA SER A 333 5.29 18.27 -29.01
C SER A 333 4.50 18.55 -30.31
N ASP A 334 3.28 18.02 -30.43
CA ASP A 334 2.40 18.34 -31.55
C ASP A 334 1.61 19.62 -31.24
N THR A 335 2.08 20.73 -31.80
CA THR A 335 1.45 22.05 -31.67
C THR A 335 -0.01 22.09 -32.14
N LYS A 336 -0.43 21.27 -33.11
CA LYS A 336 -1.84 21.24 -33.56
C LYS A 336 -2.71 20.55 -32.53
N TYR A 337 -2.25 19.42 -31.99
CA TYR A 337 -2.91 18.74 -30.89
C TYR A 337 -3.02 19.66 -29.66
N LEU A 338 -1.91 20.27 -29.24
CA LEU A 338 -1.86 21.12 -28.06
C LEU A 338 -2.85 22.30 -28.16
N ASN A 339 -2.83 23.02 -29.28
CA ASN A 339 -3.75 24.16 -29.49
C ASN A 339 -5.22 23.73 -29.53
N ARG A 340 -5.54 22.59 -30.17
CA ARG A 340 -6.90 22.06 -30.21
C ARG A 340 -7.38 21.69 -28.81
N SER A 341 -6.56 20.99 -28.03
CA SER A 341 -6.90 20.57 -26.67
C SER A 341 -7.08 21.77 -25.73
N ILE A 342 -6.26 22.80 -25.86
CA ILE A 342 -6.39 24.05 -25.11
C ILE A 342 -7.73 24.72 -25.41
N GLN A 343 -8.07 24.89 -26.68
CA GLN A 343 -9.31 25.55 -27.10
C GLN A 343 -10.56 24.73 -26.73
N ALA A 344 -10.56 23.44 -27.03
CA ALA A 344 -11.72 22.57 -26.80
C ALA A 344 -12.10 22.47 -25.32
N ASN A 345 -11.10 22.47 -24.44
CA ASN A 345 -11.32 22.34 -22.99
C ASN A 345 -11.37 23.70 -22.29
N GLY A 346 -11.00 24.81 -22.96
CA GLY A 346 -10.93 26.14 -22.37
C GLY A 346 -9.80 26.27 -21.33
N ILE A 347 -8.65 25.66 -21.60
CA ILE A 347 -7.49 25.65 -20.70
C ILE A 347 -6.87 27.05 -20.64
N LYS A 348 -6.67 27.57 -19.43
CA LYS A 348 -6.06 28.88 -19.18
C LYS A 348 -4.68 28.80 -18.55
N TYR A 349 -4.31 27.64 -18.02
CA TYR A 349 -3.03 27.41 -17.36
C TYR A 349 -2.37 26.14 -17.88
N LEU A 350 -1.05 26.12 -18.00
CA LEU A 350 -0.29 24.93 -18.38
C LEU A 350 0.78 24.68 -17.32
N LEU A 351 0.67 23.55 -16.62
CA LEU A 351 1.71 23.06 -15.73
C LEU A 351 2.70 22.21 -16.54
N VAL A 352 3.98 22.54 -16.49
CA VAL A 352 5.03 21.90 -17.28
C VAL A 352 6.05 21.24 -16.37
N SER A 353 6.33 19.96 -16.62
CA SER A 353 7.30 19.19 -15.83
C SER A 353 8.75 19.58 -16.09
N PRO A 354 9.65 19.45 -15.10
CA PRO A 354 11.07 19.74 -15.27
C PRO A 354 11.70 18.94 -16.40
N GLY A 355 12.70 19.52 -17.08
CA GLY A 355 13.49 18.84 -18.10
C GLY A 355 12.84 18.71 -19.49
N LEU A 356 11.57 19.12 -19.63
CA LEU A 356 10.92 19.13 -20.94
C LEU A 356 11.37 20.31 -21.80
N GLN A 357 11.69 20.00 -23.07
CA GLN A 357 11.82 21.03 -24.11
C GLN A 357 10.43 21.49 -24.56
N PHE A 358 9.78 22.29 -23.72
CA PHE A 358 8.45 22.81 -23.97
C PHE A 358 8.51 24.21 -24.60
N LYS A 359 7.82 24.39 -25.72
CA LYS A 359 7.61 25.70 -26.34
C LYS A 359 6.17 26.14 -26.10
N ALA A 360 6.00 27.16 -25.25
CA ALA A 360 4.68 27.66 -24.90
C ALA A 360 3.88 28.11 -26.15
N PRO A 361 2.59 27.74 -26.24
CA PRO A 361 1.69 28.27 -27.27
C PRO A 361 1.59 29.79 -27.23
N LYS A 362 1.23 30.40 -28.37
CA LYS A 362 1.06 31.85 -28.45
C LYS A 362 0.02 32.33 -27.43
N GLY A 363 0.36 33.36 -26.65
CA GLY A 363 -0.50 33.95 -25.62
C GLY A 363 -0.29 33.38 -24.22
N PHE A 364 0.42 32.26 -24.08
CA PHE A 364 0.81 31.73 -22.78
C PHE A 364 2.16 32.30 -22.36
N ASN A 365 2.20 32.97 -21.21
CA ASN A 365 3.42 33.49 -20.61
C ASN A 365 3.74 32.76 -19.31
N LEU A 366 5.01 32.66 -18.97
CA LEU A 366 5.44 32.10 -17.69
C LEU A 366 4.88 33.00 -16.57
N VAL A 367 4.08 32.41 -15.68
CA VAL A 367 3.47 33.10 -14.53
C VAL A 367 4.28 32.84 -13.27
N ASN A 368 4.67 31.57 -13.05
CA ASN A 368 5.38 31.17 -11.84
C ASN A 368 6.21 29.89 -12.10
N SER A 369 7.22 29.64 -11.27
CA SER A 369 8.03 28.43 -11.31
C SER A 369 8.55 28.05 -9.92
N LEU A 370 8.69 26.75 -9.67
CA LEU A 370 9.18 26.20 -8.41
C LEU A 370 9.86 24.85 -8.63
N ASN A 371 11.09 24.68 -8.16
CA ASN A 371 11.87 23.43 -8.27
C ASN A 371 11.87 22.79 -9.67
N GLY A 372 12.02 23.64 -10.71
CA GLY A 372 12.04 23.22 -12.11
C GLY A 372 10.67 23.02 -12.77
N TRP A 373 9.58 22.98 -11.99
CA TRP A 373 8.23 23.05 -12.52
C TRP A 373 7.89 24.48 -12.92
N SER A 374 7.08 24.63 -13.97
CA SER A 374 6.68 25.95 -14.49
C SER A 374 5.19 25.97 -14.78
N ILE A 375 4.53 27.09 -14.45
CA ILE A 375 3.15 27.37 -14.85
C ILE A 375 3.13 28.51 -15.86
N TYR A 376 2.51 28.25 -17.01
CA TYR A 376 2.21 29.25 -18.01
C TYR A 376 0.73 29.62 -17.93
N GLY A 377 0.41 30.91 -17.97
CA GLY A 377 -0.96 31.42 -17.97
C GLY A 377 -1.27 32.09 -19.31
N LEU A 378 -2.51 31.90 -19.78
CA LEU A 378 -3.05 32.63 -20.92
C LEU A 378 -3.41 34.04 -20.45
N ASN A 379 -2.74 35.05 -21.02
CA ASN A 379 -3.02 36.47 -20.75
C ASN A 379 -4.47 36.86 -21.11
#